data_AF-A0A7Y3FA38-F1
#
_entry.id   AF-A0A7Y3FA38-F1
#
_cell.length_a   1.000
_cell.length_b   1.000
_cell.length_c   1.000
_cell.angle_alpha   90.00
_cell.angle_beta   90.00
_cell.angle_gamma   90.00
#
_symmetry.space_group_name_H-M   'P 1'
#
loop_
_entity.id
_entity.type
_entity.pdbx_description
1 polymer ?
#
loop_
_entity_poly.entity_id
_entity_poly.type
_entity_poly.pdbx_seq_one_letter_code
_entity_poly.pdbx_strand_id
1 'polypeptide(L)'
;MIFTKKPLVLFFAIFLLFSSCSNQDDTDGTNTDDNNFVEVILPNITGYPIVDTNQSMSFDNYSIISAPSVGDEFYGQDAQYSGNQPSYKDNGDGTLVDNVTGLMWQQSFDHNNDGEIDYSDKLSYDEILNLVENGVSYAGYYDWRLPTIKEMYSLIIFS
;
A
#
# COMPACT_ATOMS: atom_id res chain seq x y z
N MET A 1 -1.09 -7.23 -0.46
CA MET A 1 -0.55 -7.13 -1.84
C MET A 1 -1.75 -7.05 -2.79
N ILE A 2 -1.71 -6.30 -3.91
CA ILE A 2 -2.90 -5.90 -4.73
C ILE A 2 -2.59 -5.94 -6.25
N PHE A 3 -3.58 -5.86 -7.16
CA PHE A 3 -3.48 -5.94 -8.63
C PHE A 3 -3.94 -4.68 -9.43
N THR A 4 -3.30 -4.35 -10.58
CA THR A 4 -3.81 -3.46 -11.67
C THR A 4 -3.11 -3.69 -13.05
N LYS A 5 -3.71 -3.29 -14.20
CA LYS A 5 -3.18 -3.51 -15.59
C LYS A 5 -2.86 -2.25 -16.42
N LYS A 6 -1.76 -2.25 -17.22
CA LYS A 6 -1.63 -1.78 -18.65
C LYS A 6 -0.20 -1.97 -19.25
N PRO A 7 0.02 -1.86 -20.59
CA PRO A 7 1.17 -2.48 -21.28
C PRO A 7 2.35 -1.58 -21.74
N LEU A 8 3.42 -2.24 -22.19
CA LEU A 8 4.80 -1.76 -22.49
C LEU A 8 5.05 -1.34 -23.97
N VAL A 9 6.04 -0.45 -24.21
CA VAL A 9 6.68 -0.18 -25.52
C VAL A 9 8.22 -0.06 -25.33
N LEU A 10 9.02 -0.46 -26.34
CA LEU A 10 10.49 -0.60 -26.28
C LEU A 10 11.16 -0.03 -27.55
N PHE A 11 12.33 0.64 -27.44
CA PHE A 11 13.21 0.97 -28.58
C PHE A 11 14.71 1.05 -28.18
N PHE A 12 15.64 0.95 -29.14
CA PHE A 12 17.03 0.52 -28.87
C PHE A 12 18.07 1.01 -29.92
N ALA A 13 19.13 1.73 -29.50
CA ALA A 13 20.44 1.99 -30.18
C ALA A 13 21.33 2.85 -29.23
N ILE A 14 22.68 2.79 -29.08
CA ILE A 14 23.85 2.47 -29.96
C ILE A 14 24.18 3.65 -30.91
N PHE A 15 25.36 4.30 -30.90
CA PHE A 15 26.65 4.15 -30.19
C PHE A 15 27.31 5.57 -29.99
N LEU A 16 28.56 5.86 -29.59
CA LEU A 16 29.83 5.12 -29.45
C LEU A 16 30.68 5.69 -28.26
N LEU A 17 31.97 6.01 -28.43
CA LEU A 17 32.95 6.47 -27.42
C LEU A 17 34.04 7.36 -28.05
N PHE A 18 34.64 8.28 -27.27
CA PHE A 18 36.08 8.58 -27.26
C PHE A 18 36.48 9.26 -25.94
N SER A 19 37.61 8.88 -25.35
CA SER A 19 38.10 9.38 -24.05
C SER A 19 39.29 10.31 -24.18
N SER A 20 39.40 11.31 -23.29
CA SER A 20 40.68 11.91 -22.89
C SER A 20 40.54 12.55 -21.51
N CYS A 21 41.54 12.38 -20.64
CA CYS A 21 41.57 12.97 -19.30
C CYS A 21 42.88 13.74 -19.07
N SER A 22 42.79 14.89 -18.42
CA SER A 22 43.92 15.64 -17.83
C SER A 22 43.40 16.46 -16.65
N ASN A 23 44.15 16.50 -15.56
CA ASN A 23 43.58 16.79 -14.24
C ASN A 23 43.36 18.28 -13.94
N GLN A 24 42.16 18.57 -13.41
CA GLN A 24 41.88 19.34 -12.18
C GLN A 24 42.88 20.42 -11.71
N ASP A 25 42.36 21.64 -11.57
CA ASP A 25 42.41 22.40 -10.30
C ASP A 25 41.08 23.17 -10.16
N ASP A 26 40.57 23.30 -8.93
CA ASP A 26 39.14 23.57 -8.68
C ASP A 26 38.75 25.07 -8.75
N THR A 27 37.64 25.38 -9.43
CA THR A 27 36.97 26.71 -9.36
C THR A 27 35.44 26.60 -9.36
N ASP A 28 34.81 27.58 -8.71
CA ASP A 28 33.36 27.73 -8.46
C ASP A 28 32.51 27.74 -9.75
N GLY A 29 31.35 27.08 -9.72
CA GLY A 29 30.45 26.93 -10.88
C GLY A 29 29.22 26.06 -10.60
N THR A 30 28.02 26.59 -10.89
CA THR A 30 26.73 25.94 -10.61
C THR A 30 26.29 24.92 -11.67
N ASN A 31 25.44 23.97 -11.25
CA ASN A 31 24.65 23.00 -12.02
C ASN A 31 25.38 21.80 -12.66
N THR A 32 24.97 20.60 -12.27
CA THR A 32 24.33 19.63 -13.19
C THR A 32 23.31 18.77 -12.46
N ASP A 33 22.10 18.77 -13.00
CA ASP A 33 20.91 17.97 -12.70
C ASP A 33 21.05 16.66 -11.90
N ASP A 34 20.76 16.72 -10.60
CA ASP A 34 20.26 15.55 -9.83
C ASP A 34 18.73 15.43 -10.00
N ASN A 35 18.25 15.58 -11.24
CA ASN A 35 16.83 15.62 -11.62
C ASN A 35 16.30 14.23 -12.04
N ASN A 36 16.91 13.14 -11.57
CA ASN A 36 16.36 11.79 -11.74
C ASN A 36 15.21 11.52 -10.76
N PHE A 37 14.22 12.41 -10.75
CA PHE A 37 12.93 12.16 -10.12
C PHE A 37 12.25 11.02 -10.87
N VAL A 38 12.38 9.80 -10.35
CA VAL A 38 11.53 8.68 -10.74
C VAL A 38 10.09 9.11 -10.47
N GLU A 39 9.34 9.38 -11.54
CA GLU A 39 7.93 9.75 -11.43
C GLU A 39 7.16 8.55 -10.91
N VAL A 40 6.98 8.49 -9.59
CA VAL A 40 6.17 7.45 -8.92
C VAL A 40 4.73 7.66 -9.37
N ILE A 41 4.29 6.87 -10.36
CA ILE A 41 2.92 6.88 -10.87
C ILE A 41 2.01 6.31 -9.78
N LEU A 42 1.59 7.18 -8.86
CA LEU A 42 0.63 6.84 -7.82
C LEU A 42 -0.70 6.41 -8.46
N PRO A 43 -1.40 5.42 -7.89
CA PRO A 43 -2.70 5.01 -8.40
C PRO A 43 -3.69 6.17 -8.32
N ASN A 44 -4.56 6.30 -9.33
CA ASN A 44 -5.61 7.31 -9.31
C ASN A 44 -6.66 6.96 -8.25
N ILE A 45 -6.56 7.60 -7.09
CA ILE A 45 -7.47 7.45 -5.95
C ILE A 45 -8.83 8.16 -6.12
N THR A 46 -9.11 8.79 -7.26
CA THR A 46 -10.39 9.47 -7.50
C THR A 46 -11.53 8.45 -7.55
N GLY A 47 -12.38 8.44 -6.53
CA GLY A 47 -13.45 7.44 -6.38
C GLY A 47 -13.04 6.17 -5.66
N TYR A 48 -11.83 6.10 -5.07
CA TYR A 48 -11.48 5.03 -4.13
C TYR A 48 -12.40 5.12 -2.89
N PRO A 49 -13.15 4.06 -2.54
CA PRO A 49 -14.08 4.09 -1.42
C PRO A 49 -13.31 3.99 -0.10
N ILE A 50 -13.58 4.93 0.80
CA ILE A 50 -13.03 4.89 2.17
C ILE A 50 -13.78 3.82 2.95
N VAL A 51 -13.04 2.85 3.49
CA VAL A 51 -13.56 1.84 4.41
C VAL A 51 -13.71 2.47 5.80
N ASP A 52 -14.81 2.16 6.45
CA ASP A 52 -15.16 2.59 7.81
C ASP A 52 -14.29 1.87 8.86
N THR A 53 -14.06 2.46 10.04
CA THR A 53 -13.18 1.83 11.04
C THR A 53 -13.85 0.68 11.81
N ASN A 54 -15.18 0.51 11.68
CA ASN A 54 -16.02 -0.38 12.48
C ASN A 54 -16.02 -0.05 13.99
N GLN A 55 -15.54 1.14 14.39
CA GLN A 55 -15.75 1.65 15.75
C GLN A 55 -17.24 1.89 15.98
N SER A 56 -17.88 1.03 16.77
CA SER A 56 -19.32 1.07 17.06
C SER A 56 -19.68 1.59 18.47
N MET A 57 -18.69 2.07 19.21
CA MET A 57 -18.84 2.62 20.57
C MET A 57 -18.47 4.10 20.61
N SER A 58 -19.24 4.90 21.33
CA SER A 58 -18.90 6.29 21.67
C SER A 58 -18.24 6.36 23.05
N PHE A 59 -17.37 7.34 23.26
CA PHE A 59 -16.60 7.53 24.49
C PHE A 59 -16.71 8.96 25.03
N ASP A 60 -16.52 9.13 26.34
CA ASP A 60 -16.14 10.39 26.95
C ASP A 60 -14.65 10.37 27.36
N ASN A 61 -14.20 11.30 28.22
CA ASN A 61 -12.81 11.34 28.70
C ASN A 61 -12.38 10.13 29.55
N TYR A 62 -13.29 9.22 29.94
CA TYR A 62 -13.04 8.17 30.94
C TYR A 62 -13.67 6.81 30.62
N SER A 63 -14.70 6.74 29.77
CA SER A 63 -15.61 5.61 29.68
C SER A 63 -16.37 5.52 28.35
N ILE A 64 -17.00 4.37 28.10
CA ILE A 64 -17.96 4.17 27.00
C ILE A 64 -19.30 4.82 27.37
N ILE A 65 -19.85 5.61 26.45
CA ILE A 65 -21.13 6.31 26.60
C ILE A 65 -22.15 5.87 25.54
N SER A 66 -23.42 6.22 25.75
CA SER A 66 -24.41 6.21 24.67
C SER A 66 -24.08 7.29 23.64
N ALA A 67 -24.41 7.07 22.36
CA ALA A 67 -24.12 8.02 21.28
C ALA A 67 -24.71 9.42 21.59
N PRO A 68 -23.87 10.48 21.70
CA PRO A 68 -24.32 11.83 22.06
C PRO A 68 -25.15 12.50 20.96
N SER A 69 -26.02 13.44 21.31
CA SER A 69 -26.90 14.14 20.37
C SER A 69 -26.18 15.26 19.62
N VAL A 70 -26.78 15.76 18.54
CA VAL A 70 -26.23 16.88 17.76
C VAL A 70 -26.11 18.14 18.62
N GLY A 71 -24.88 18.49 18.99
CA GLY A 71 -24.56 19.64 19.84
C GLY A 71 -24.25 19.32 21.31
N ASP A 72 -24.32 18.05 21.72
CA ASP A 72 -23.79 17.59 23.00
C ASP A 72 -22.24 17.57 22.98
N GLU A 73 -21.61 17.50 24.14
CA GLU A 73 -20.17 17.19 24.23
C GLU A 73 -19.88 15.80 23.65
N PHE A 74 -18.66 15.63 23.12
CA PHE A 74 -18.22 14.39 22.44
C PHE A 74 -19.03 13.98 21.19
N TYR A 75 -19.92 14.84 20.67
CA TYR A 75 -20.59 14.64 19.39
C TYR A 75 -19.63 14.69 18.20
N GLY A 76 -19.83 13.78 17.23
CA GLY A 76 -19.04 13.68 16.01
C GLY A 76 -18.01 12.56 16.01
N GLN A 77 -18.17 11.53 16.84
CA GLN A 77 -17.34 10.32 16.84
C GLN A 77 -17.67 9.38 15.66
N ASP A 78 -16.72 8.52 15.28
CA ASP A 78 -16.85 7.63 14.11
C ASP A 78 -18.09 6.73 14.21
N ALA A 79 -18.34 6.18 15.41
CA ALA A 79 -19.52 5.40 15.79
C ALA A 79 -20.89 6.10 15.62
N GLN A 80 -20.92 7.37 15.23
CA GLN A 80 -22.13 8.14 14.96
C GLN A 80 -22.41 8.32 13.46
N TYR A 81 -21.48 7.89 12.60
CA TYR A 81 -21.61 7.92 11.16
C TYR A 81 -21.88 6.53 10.60
N SER A 82 -21.99 6.43 9.28
CA SER A 82 -22.15 5.15 8.58
C SER A 82 -21.40 5.23 7.26
N GLY A 83 -20.13 4.83 7.29
CA GLY A 83 -19.30 4.64 6.12
C GLY A 83 -19.49 3.26 5.49
N ASN A 84 -18.52 2.87 4.66
CA ASN A 84 -18.50 1.55 4.05
C ASN A 84 -17.91 0.54 5.04
N GLN A 85 -18.77 -0.13 5.81
CA GLN A 85 -18.37 -1.11 6.82
C GLN A 85 -17.45 -2.20 6.25
N PRO A 86 -16.34 -2.57 6.94
CA PRO A 86 -15.41 -3.59 6.47
C PRO A 86 -16.11 -4.89 6.09
N SER A 87 -15.83 -5.38 4.88
CA SER A 87 -16.51 -6.55 4.34
C SER A 87 -15.53 -7.41 3.55
N TYR A 88 -15.16 -8.55 4.14
CA TYR A 88 -14.21 -9.49 3.54
C TYR A 88 -14.88 -10.80 3.16
N LYS A 89 -14.42 -11.37 2.04
CA LYS A 89 -14.83 -12.70 1.57
C LYS A 89 -13.59 -13.56 1.32
N ASP A 90 -13.52 -14.71 1.97
CA ASP A 90 -12.54 -15.76 1.67
C ASP A 90 -12.82 -16.41 0.29
N ASN A 91 -11.77 -16.68 -0.47
CA ASN A 91 -11.85 -17.41 -1.74
C ASN A 91 -11.54 -18.91 -1.60
N GLY A 92 -10.94 -19.34 -0.49
CA GLY A 92 -10.54 -20.73 -0.23
C GLY A 92 -9.21 -21.13 -0.87
N ASP A 93 -8.44 -20.16 -1.37
CA ASP A 93 -7.16 -20.33 -2.09
C ASP A 93 -5.98 -19.59 -1.42
N GLY A 94 -6.17 -19.10 -0.19
CA GLY A 94 -5.23 -18.21 0.51
C GLY A 94 -5.43 -16.73 0.22
N THR A 95 -6.48 -16.34 -0.52
CA THR A 95 -6.82 -14.93 -0.78
C THR A 95 -8.17 -14.49 -0.21
N LEU A 96 -8.23 -13.21 0.14
CA LEU A 96 -9.42 -12.49 0.59
C LEU A 96 -9.80 -11.43 -0.45
N VAL A 97 -11.09 -11.25 -0.71
CA VAL A 97 -11.64 -10.08 -1.42
C VAL A 97 -12.20 -9.09 -0.42
N ASP A 98 -11.78 -7.84 -0.53
CA ASP A 98 -12.38 -6.67 0.09
C ASP A 98 -13.57 -6.22 -0.77
N ASN A 99 -14.79 -6.45 -0.29
CA ASN A 99 -16.01 -6.14 -1.04
C ASN A 99 -16.31 -4.63 -1.11
N VAL A 100 -15.63 -3.80 -0.31
CA VAL A 100 -15.74 -2.34 -0.37
C VAL A 100 -14.81 -1.79 -1.44
N THR A 101 -13.53 -2.13 -1.37
CA THR A 101 -12.50 -1.56 -2.26
C THR A 101 -12.39 -2.30 -3.60
N GLY A 102 -12.95 -3.52 -3.69
CA GLY A 102 -12.84 -4.41 -4.84
C GLY A 102 -11.46 -5.04 -5.00
N LEU A 103 -10.60 -4.89 -3.99
CA LEU A 103 -9.22 -5.37 -4.01
C LEU A 103 -9.13 -6.80 -3.48
N MET A 104 -8.14 -7.54 -3.99
CA MET A 104 -7.76 -8.85 -3.48
C MET A 104 -6.51 -8.73 -2.61
N TRP A 105 -6.44 -9.54 -1.56
CA TRP A 105 -5.41 -9.56 -0.55
C TRP A 105 -4.95 -11.00 -0.28
N GLN A 106 -3.71 -11.18 0.17
CA GLN A 106 -3.26 -12.46 0.75
C GLN A 106 -3.85 -12.60 2.16
N GLN A 107 -4.24 -13.81 2.54
CA GLN A 107 -4.86 -14.11 3.83
C GLN A 107 -3.85 -14.27 4.98
N SER A 108 -2.61 -14.64 4.65
CA SER A 108 -1.49 -14.78 5.59
C SER A 108 -0.25 -14.09 5.05
N PHE A 109 0.66 -13.72 5.96
CA PHE A 109 2.03 -13.31 5.67
C PHE A 109 3.05 -14.41 5.99
N ASP A 110 2.60 -15.62 6.33
CA ASP A 110 3.40 -16.85 6.33
C ASP A 110 4.12 -16.98 4.97
N HIS A 111 5.43 -16.71 4.98
CA HIS A 111 6.31 -16.72 3.81
C HIS A 111 7.19 -17.97 3.78
N ASN A 112 7.38 -18.65 4.92
CA ASN A 112 8.19 -19.85 5.03
C ASN A 112 7.38 -21.15 4.82
N ASN A 113 6.05 -21.05 4.88
CA ASN A 113 5.04 -22.12 4.79
C ASN A 113 5.13 -23.16 5.93
N ASP A 114 5.41 -22.73 7.17
CA ASP A 114 5.36 -23.58 8.38
C ASP A 114 4.01 -23.54 9.12
N GLY A 115 3.17 -22.54 8.85
CA GLY A 115 1.83 -22.38 9.42
C GLY A 115 1.75 -21.50 10.68
N GLU A 116 2.86 -20.93 11.15
CA GLU A 116 2.90 -19.86 12.14
C GLU A 116 3.04 -18.48 11.44
N ILE A 117 3.02 -17.38 12.19
CA ILE A 117 3.34 -16.02 11.68
C ILE A 117 4.23 -15.35 12.74
N ASP A 118 5.53 -15.31 12.45
CA ASP A 118 6.57 -15.25 13.47
C ASP A 118 7.57 -14.09 13.18
N TYR A 119 8.82 -14.12 13.68
CA TYR A 119 9.86 -13.18 13.22
C TYR A 119 10.48 -13.56 11.87
N SER A 120 10.38 -14.82 11.44
CA SER A 120 11.00 -15.38 10.23
C SER A 120 10.33 -14.89 8.94
N ASP A 121 9.05 -14.57 9.00
CA ASP A 121 8.27 -14.04 7.86
C ASP A 121 8.52 -12.56 7.56
N LYS A 122 9.23 -11.86 8.47
CA LYS A 122 9.40 -10.42 8.43
C LYS A 122 10.44 -10.02 7.39
N LEU A 123 9.95 -9.59 6.24
CA LEU A 123 10.75 -8.93 5.22
C LEU A 123 10.88 -7.44 5.56
N SER A 124 12.08 -6.89 5.38
CA SER A 124 12.28 -5.43 5.30
C SER A 124 11.60 -4.86 4.05
N TYR A 125 11.44 -3.53 4.00
CA TYR A 125 10.83 -2.86 2.84
C TYR A 125 11.55 -3.20 1.52
N ASP A 126 12.88 -3.24 1.54
CA ASP A 126 13.68 -3.54 0.35
C ASP A 126 13.54 -5.01 -0.07
N GLU A 127 13.44 -5.94 0.87
CA GLU A 127 13.24 -7.37 0.59
C GLU A 127 11.86 -7.65 -0.02
N ILE A 128 10.78 -7.09 0.56
CA ILE A 128 9.44 -7.25 -0.02
C ILE A 128 9.32 -6.52 -1.37
N LEU A 129 9.97 -5.35 -1.54
CA LEU A 129 9.98 -4.65 -2.84
C LEU A 129 10.71 -5.46 -3.92
N ASN A 130 11.88 -6.03 -3.61
CA ASN A 130 12.57 -6.95 -4.52
C ASN A 130 11.70 -8.17 -4.87
N LEU A 131 10.97 -8.73 -3.89
CA LEU A 131 10.06 -9.86 -4.11
C LEU A 131 8.87 -9.49 -5.02
N VAL A 132 8.35 -8.27 -4.92
CA VAL A 132 7.34 -7.70 -5.85
C VAL A 132 7.92 -7.59 -7.26
N GLU A 133 9.06 -6.89 -7.40
CA GLU A 133 9.62 -6.49 -8.69
C GLU A 133 10.15 -7.68 -9.51
N ASN A 134 10.57 -8.75 -8.85
CA ASN A 134 10.93 -10.02 -9.49
C ASN A 134 9.71 -10.88 -9.91
N GLY A 135 8.47 -10.41 -9.70
CA GLY A 135 7.25 -11.02 -10.24
C GLY A 135 6.72 -12.20 -9.42
N VAL A 136 6.43 -11.98 -8.14
CA VAL A 136 5.85 -13.01 -7.26
C VAL A 136 4.56 -13.64 -7.82
N SER A 137 4.47 -14.96 -7.69
CA SER A 137 3.32 -15.78 -8.05
C SER A 137 2.66 -16.35 -6.79
N TYR A 138 1.43 -15.92 -6.48
CA TYR A 138 0.65 -16.44 -5.35
C TYR A 138 -0.82 -16.65 -5.76
N ALA A 139 -1.42 -17.75 -5.31
CA ALA A 139 -2.78 -18.19 -5.66
C ALA A 139 -3.11 -18.24 -7.19
N GLY A 140 -2.08 -18.32 -8.05
CA GLY A 140 -2.22 -18.29 -9.51
C GLY A 140 -2.25 -16.88 -10.14
N TYR A 141 -2.06 -15.83 -9.34
CA TYR A 141 -1.92 -14.44 -9.79
C TYR A 141 -0.45 -14.01 -9.74
N TYR A 142 -0.06 -13.12 -10.67
CA TYR A 142 1.34 -12.73 -10.97
C TYR A 142 1.57 -11.22 -10.93
N ASP A 143 0.55 -10.47 -10.51
CA ASP A 143 0.41 -9.03 -10.69
C ASP A 143 0.21 -8.30 -9.36
N TRP A 144 0.66 -8.97 -8.29
CA TRP A 144 0.73 -8.52 -6.91
C TRP A 144 1.74 -7.37 -6.71
N ARG A 145 1.29 -6.26 -6.12
CA ARG A 145 2.12 -5.12 -5.66
C ARG A 145 1.91 -4.79 -4.18
N LEU A 146 2.80 -4.01 -3.59
CA LEU A 146 2.58 -3.42 -2.26
C LEU A 146 1.31 -2.54 -2.22
N PRO A 147 0.62 -2.46 -1.06
CA PRO A 147 -0.46 -1.52 -0.85
C PRO A 147 0.07 -0.10 -0.66
N THR A 148 -0.70 0.88 -1.12
CA THR A 148 -0.56 2.25 -0.63
C THR A 148 -1.09 2.34 0.80
N ILE A 149 -0.70 3.39 1.53
CA ILE A 149 -1.16 3.63 2.91
C ILE A 149 -2.70 3.63 2.99
N LYS A 150 -3.40 4.22 2.00
CA LYS A 150 -4.87 4.26 1.97
C LYS A 150 -5.53 2.90 1.80
N GLU A 151 -4.88 1.98 1.09
CA GLU A 151 -5.38 0.61 0.90
C GLU A 151 -5.05 -0.25 2.11
N MET A 152 -3.86 -0.09 2.70
CA MET A 152 -3.48 -0.77 3.94
C MET A 152 -4.45 -0.44 5.10
N TYR A 153 -5.03 0.77 5.11
CA TYR A 153 -6.00 1.18 6.13
C TYR A 153 -7.33 0.41 6.10
N SER A 154 -7.71 -0.29 5.01
CA SER A 154 -8.92 -1.14 5.09
C SER A 154 -8.69 -2.38 5.96
N LEU A 155 -7.48 -2.95 5.91
CA LEU A 155 -7.11 -4.16 6.66
C LEU A 155 -6.95 -3.96 8.18
N ILE A 156 -6.98 -2.72 8.68
CA ILE A 156 -6.73 -2.43 10.10
C ILE A 156 -8.03 -2.52 10.89
N ILE A 157 -8.03 -3.37 11.92
CA ILE A 157 -9.09 -3.39 12.94
C ILE A 157 -8.77 -2.30 13.96
N PHE A 158 -9.64 -1.30 14.07
CA PHE A 158 -9.49 -0.16 15.00
C PHE A 158 -10.33 -0.29 16.29
N SER A 159 -11.17 -1.32 16.38
CA SER A 159 -12.16 -1.59 17.45
C SER A 159 -11.66 -2.58 18.50
#